data_AF-A0A0G1ENK9-F1
#
_entry.id   AF-A0A0G1ENK9-F1
#
_cell.length_a   1.000
_cell.length_b   1.000
_cell.length_c   1.000
_cell.angle_alpha   90.00
_cell.angle_beta   90.00
_cell.angle_gamma   90.00
#
_symmetry.space_group_name_H-M   'P 1'
#
loop_
_entity.id
_entity.type
_entity.pdbx_description
1 polymer ?
#
loop_
_entity_poly.entity_id
_entity_poly.type
_entity_poly.pdbx_seq_one_letter_code
_entity_poly.pdbx_strand_id
1 'polypeptide(L)'
;MNKPIFNHRVYYMSSPDDDTVLIALDIKISDYGFIEWFDTIKDRIMRVGEIIDNNSEHFVFQRNDGQTKSTYTLIPMTIDIYNDKIKNKILIPKEFATKEKMLTAFEETKNNAW
;
A
#
# COMPACT_ATOMS: atom_id res chain seq x y z
N MET A 1 17.65 -13.62 5.19
CA MET A 1 16.96 -12.34 4.90
C MET A 1 15.81 -12.23 5.88
N ASN A 2 15.75 -11.18 6.71
CA ASN A 2 14.62 -11.01 7.64
C ASN A 2 13.35 -10.77 6.83
N LYS A 3 12.31 -11.59 7.06
CA LYS A 3 11.02 -11.41 6.41
C LYS A 3 10.46 -10.04 6.82
N PRO A 4 10.05 -9.17 5.89
CA PRO A 4 9.44 -7.90 6.25
C PRO A 4 8.18 -8.13 7.08
N ILE A 5 8.05 -7.34 8.14
CA ILE A 5 6.92 -7.42 9.07
C ILE A 5 6.04 -6.20 8.80
N PHE A 6 4.89 -6.43 8.18
CA PHE A 6 3.88 -5.40 8.02
C PHE A 6 3.00 -5.38 9.28
N ASN A 7 3.24 -4.41 10.17
CA ASN A 7 2.58 -4.29 11.48
C ASN A 7 1.52 -3.17 11.55
N HIS A 8 1.21 -2.53 10.43
CA HIS A 8 0.15 -1.53 10.30
C HIS A 8 -1.00 -2.04 9.44
N ARG A 9 -2.21 -1.55 9.75
CA ARG A 9 -3.47 -1.96 9.10
C ARG A 9 -3.57 -1.53 7.63
N VAL A 10 -3.12 -0.30 7.35
CA VAL A 10 -3.20 0.32 6.02
C VAL A 10 -1.89 1.06 5.78
N TYR A 11 -1.38 0.94 4.57
CA TYR A 11 -0.21 1.69 4.11
C TYR A 11 -0.62 2.60 2.95
N TYR A 12 -0.02 3.78 2.92
CA TYR A 12 0.10 4.55 1.70
C TYR A 12 1.21 3.93 0.87
N MET A 13 0.88 3.55 -0.37
CA MET A 13 1.88 3.08 -1.33
C MET A 13 2.06 4.13 -2.43
N SER A 14 3.29 4.37 -2.83
CA SER A 14 3.63 5.34 -3.88
C SER A 14 4.80 4.88 -4.73
N SER A 15 4.84 5.36 -5.97
CA SER A 15 5.95 5.19 -6.89
C SER A 15 6.12 6.48 -7.70
N PRO A 16 7.36 6.92 -7.98
CA PRO A 16 7.60 8.04 -8.89
C PRO A 16 7.09 7.80 -10.32
N ASP A 17 7.01 6.54 -10.74
CA ASP A 17 6.67 6.14 -12.11
C ASP A 17 5.23 5.57 -12.22
N ASP A 18 4.49 5.51 -11.12
CA ASP A 18 3.14 4.93 -11.06
C ASP A 18 2.28 5.69 -10.03
N ASP A 19 1.40 6.54 -10.54
CA ASP A 19 0.52 7.41 -9.76
C ASP A 19 -0.83 6.76 -9.41
N THR A 20 -1.06 5.53 -9.87
CA THR A 20 -2.34 4.81 -9.70
C THR A 20 -2.40 4.04 -8.39
N VAL A 21 -1.25 3.78 -7.78
CA VAL A 21 -1.12 3.05 -6.53
C VAL A 21 -1.13 4.04 -5.38
N LEU A 22 -2.08 3.88 -4.44
CA LEU A 22 -2.28 4.81 -3.34
C LEU A 22 -2.48 4.12 -1.99
N ILE A 23 -3.20 2.99 -1.95
CA ILE A 23 -3.60 2.34 -0.70
C ILE A 23 -3.25 0.86 -0.78
N ALA A 24 -2.70 0.32 0.31
CA ALA A 24 -2.41 -1.10 0.45
C ALA A 24 -2.88 -1.64 1.80
N LEU A 25 -3.75 -2.66 1.76
CA LEU A 25 -4.21 -3.46 2.90
C LEU A 25 -3.75 -4.90 2.75
N ASP A 26 -3.72 -5.63 3.87
CA ASP A 26 -3.42 -7.07 3.92
C ASP A 26 -2.14 -7.47 3.18
N ILE A 27 -1.11 -6.63 3.30
CA ILE A 27 0.13 -6.81 2.57
C ILE A 27 0.82 -8.09 3.04
N LYS A 28 1.18 -8.93 2.08
CA LYS A 28 1.95 -10.15 2.31
C LYS A 28 3.01 -10.30 1.24
N ILE A 29 4.15 -10.86 1.62
CA ILE A 29 5.17 -11.32 0.67
C ILE A 29 5.16 -12.84 0.68
N SER A 30 4.86 -13.42 -0.48
CA SER A 30 4.91 -14.86 -0.70
C SER A 30 6.35 -15.36 -0.77
N ASP A 31 6.55 -16.64 -0.47
CA ASP A 31 7.88 -17.26 -0.51
C ASP A 31 8.44 -17.35 -1.94
N TYR A 32 7.62 -17.08 -2.95
CA TYR A 32 8.00 -17.00 -4.37
C TYR A 32 8.44 -15.59 -4.81
N GLY A 33 8.55 -14.64 -3.89
CA GLY A 33 9.03 -13.28 -4.17
C GLY A 33 7.98 -12.38 -4.79
N PHE A 34 6.70 -12.60 -4.49
CA PHE A 34 5.63 -11.66 -4.86
C PHE A 34 5.12 -10.91 -3.63
N ILE A 35 4.91 -9.61 -3.78
CA ILE A 35 4.12 -8.81 -2.84
C ILE A 35 2.67 -8.76 -3.32
N GLU A 36 1.75 -9.06 -2.43
CA GLU A 36 0.31 -9.06 -2.67
C GLU A 36 -0.35 -8.11 -1.67
N TRP A 37 -1.36 -7.36 -2.11
CA TRP A 37 -2.15 -6.45 -1.27
C TRP A 37 -3.54 -6.22 -1.86
N PHE A 38 -4.48 -5.78 -1.04
CA PHE A 38 -5.78 -5.29 -1.50
C PHE A 38 -5.73 -3.76 -1.62
N ASP A 39 -6.13 -3.20 -2.76
CA ASP A 39 -6.01 -1.75 -3.06
C ASP A 39 -7.27 -0.93 -2.80
N THR A 40 -8.25 -1.48 -2.07
CA THR A 40 -9.63 -1.02 -1.87
C THR A 40 -10.62 -1.34 -2.98
N ILE A 41 -10.16 -1.86 -4.12
CA ILE A 41 -11.01 -2.25 -5.26
C ILE A 41 -10.84 -3.74 -5.56
N LYS A 42 -9.59 -4.24 -5.61
CA LYS A 42 -9.26 -5.63 -5.92
C LYS A 42 -7.91 -6.02 -5.34
N ASP A 43 -7.66 -7.33 -5.32
CA ASP A 43 -6.34 -7.86 -5.02
C ASP A 43 -5.34 -7.50 -6.12
N ARG A 44 -4.13 -7.19 -5.69
CA ARG A 44 -2.98 -6.85 -6.51
C ARG A 44 -1.83 -7.77 -6.17
N ILE A 45 -1.01 -8.04 -7.17
CA ILE A 45 0.21 -8.83 -7.03
C ILE A 45 1.31 -8.16 -7.85
N MET A 46 2.52 -8.15 -7.31
CA MET A 46 3.70 -7.62 -7.98
C MET A 46 4.93 -8.46 -7.64
N ARG A 47 5.79 -8.69 -8.62
CA ARG A 47 7.05 -9.39 -8.39
C ARG A 47 8.07 -8.45 -7.77
N VAL A 48 8.59 -8.84 -6.61
CA VAL A 48 9.65 -8.11 -5.89
C VAL A 48 11.00 -8.50 -6.49
N GLY A 49 11.78 -7.50 -6.91
CA GLY A 49 13.15 -7.68 -7.37
C GLY A 49 14.15 -7.58 -6.24
N GLU A 50 14.18 -6.40 -5.62
CA GLU A 50 15.11 -6.06 -4.55
C GLU A 50 14.33 -5.34 -3.44
N ILE A 51 14.64 -5.68 -2.19
CA ILE A 51 14.21 -4.91 -1.02
C ILE A 51 15.30 -3.87 -0.76
N ILE A 52 14.97 -2.60 -0.94
CA ILE A 52 15.90 -1.48 -0.81
C ILE A 52 15.96 -1.01 0.64
N ASP A 53 14.82 -0.95 1.32
CA ASP A 53 14.73 -0.61 2.74
C ASP A 53 13.56 -1.38 3.40
N ASN A 54 13.74 -1.73 4.67
CA ASN A 54 12.76 -2.43 5.48
C ASN A 54 12.97 -2.08 6.96
N ASN A 55 12.23 -1.09 7.42
CA ASN A 55 12.23 -0.64 8.81
C ASN A 55 10.79 -0.32 9.27
N SER A 56 10.64 0.14 10.52
CA SER A 56 9.33 0.42 11.10
C SER A 56 8.61 1.63 10.49
N GLU A 57 9.32 2.51 9.80
CA GLU A 57 8.77 3.73 9.21
C GLU A 57 8.36 3.51 7.76
N HIS A 58 9.07 2.66 7.03
CA HIS A 58 8.77 2.37 5.64
C HIS A 58 9.35 1.03 5.16
N PHE A 59 8.73 0.52 4.10
CA PHE A 59 9.23 -0.60 3.31
C PHE A 59 9.36 -0.16 1.85
N VAL A 60 10.55 -0.32 1.28
CA VAL A 60 10.88 0.10 -0.09
C VAL A 60 11.36 -1.10 -0.88
N PHE A 61 10.76 -1.31 -2.05
CA PHE A 61 11.14 -2.39 -2.94
C PHE A 61 11.15 -1.95 -4.40
N GLN A 62 12.00 -2.58 -5.19
CA GLN A 62 12.01 -2.45 -6.64
C GLN A 62 11.16 -3.57 -7.27
N ARG A 63 10.28 -3.20 -8.21
CA ARG A 63 9.54 -4.16 -9.04
C ARG A 63 10.46 -4.90 -10.01
N ASN A 64 10.20 -6.18 -10.26
CA ASN A 64 10.95 -7.00 -11.22
C ASN A 64 10.05 -7.91 -12.07
N ASP A 65 9.27 -7.28 -12.96
CA ASP A 65 8.41 -7.94 -13.94
C ASP A 65 8.90 -7.77 -15.40
N GLY A 66 10.10 -7.22 -15.61
CA GLY A 66 10.71 -7.08 -16.94
C GLY A 66 11.39 -5.73 -17.16
N GLN A 67 10.93 -4.99 -18.18
CA GLN A 67 11.65 -3.82 -18.74
C GLN A 67 11.66 -2.55 -17.86
N THR A 68 10.78 -2.46 -16.85
CA THR A 68 10.65 -1.26 -16.02
C THR A 68 10.95 -1.57 -14.56
N LYS A 69 11.97 -0.89 -14.04
CA LYS A 69 12.39 -0.96 -12.64
C LYS A 69 11.80 0.22 -11.88
N SER A 70 10.54 0.11 -11.48
CA SER A 70 9.91 1.14 -10.65
C SER A 70 10.10 0.81 -9.18
N THR A 71 10.35 1.86 -8.39
CA THR A 71 10.54 1.76 -6.94
C THR A 71 9.25 2.11 -6.25
N TYR A 72 8.79 1.23 -5.37
CA TYR A 72 7.59 1.39 -4.59
C TYR A 72 7.94 1.56 -3.12
N THR A 73 7.30 2.54 -2.48
CA THR A 73 7.47 2.85 -1.06
C THR A 73 6.14 2.69 -0.34
N LEU A 74 6.12 1.86 0.70
CA LEU A 74 5.00 1.73 1.64
C LEU A 74 5.32 2.46 2.94
N ILE A 75 4.42 3.35 3.35
CA ILE A 75 4.50 4.10 4.61
C ILE A 75 3.20 3.87 5.39
N PRO A 76 3.26 3.66 6.72
CA PRO A 76 2.06 3.51 7.54
C PRO A 76 1.09 4.68 7.36
N MET A 77 -0.18 4.38 7.13
CA MET A 77 -1.17 5.41 6.86
C MET A 77 -1.38 6.33 8.07
N THR A 78 -1.41 7.64 7.82
CA THR A 78 -1.83 8.69 8.75
C THR A 78 -2.95 9.51 8.14
N ILE A 79 -3.66 10.28 8.97
CA ILE A 79 -4.72 11.17 8.50
C ILE A 79 -4.16 12.27 7.58
N ASP A 80 -2.95 12.76 7.87
CA ASP A 80 -2.28 13.79 7.08
C ASP A 80 -1.89 13.24 5.70
N ILE A 81 -1.32 12.03 5.64
CA ILE A 81 -1.01 11.37 4.37
C ILE A 81 -2.28 11.17 3.54
N TYR A 82 -3.38 10.73 4.17
CA TYR A 82 -4.64 10.60 3.46
C TYR A 82 -5.13 11.93 2.87
N ASN A 83 -5.20 12.97 3.69
CA ASN A 83 -5.69 14.28 3.29
C ASN A 83 -4.85 14.90 2.18
N ASP A 84 -3.52 14.80 2.28
CA ASP A 84 -2.59 15.45 1.38
C ASP A 84 -2.34 14.66 0.08
N LYS A 85 -2.34 13.33 0.15
CA LYS A 85 -1.86 12.48 -0.96
C LYS A 85 -2.94 11.66 -1.64
N ILE A 86 -4.05 11.35 -0.96
CA ILE A 86 -5.01 10.32 -1.40
C ILE A 86 -6.41 10.88 -1.64
N LYS A 87 -6.91 11.70 -0.72
CA LYS A 87 -8.30 12.16 -0.67
C LYS A 87 -8.83 12.69 -2.01
N ASN A 88 -8.03 13.49 -2.71
CA ASN A 88 -8.41 14.09 -3.99
C ASN A 88 -8.09 13.22 -5.22
N LYS A 89 -7.53 12.02 -5.02
CA LYS A 89 -7.20 11.07 -6.09
C LYS A 89 -8.12 9.85 -6.14
N ILE A 90 -8.96 9.66 -5.11
CA ILE A 90 -9.92 8.56 -5.05
C ILE A 90 -11.30 9.01 -5.56
N LEU A 91 -12.07 8.04 -6.08
CA LEU A 91 -13.37 8.31 -6.73
C LEU A 91 -14.39 8.98 -5.79
N ILE A 92 -14.41 8.57 -4.52
CA ILE A 92 -15.33 9.10 -3.51
C ILE A 92 -14.50 9.59 -2.32
N PRO A 93 -14.09 10.87 -2.32
CA PRO A 93 -13.42 11.49 -1.18
C PRO A 93 -14.32 11.47 0.06
N LYS A 94 -13.74 11.21 1.23
CA LYS A 94 -14.47 11.20 2.51
C LYS A 94 -13.70 11.99 3.55
N GLU A 95 -14.41 12.76 4.37
CA GLU A 95 -13.81 13.38 5.54
C GLU A 95 -13.77 12.38 6.69
N PHE A 96 -12.63 12.31 7.37
CA PHE A 96 -12.47 11.50 8.56
C PHE A 96 -12.11 12.39 9.75
N ALA A 97 -12.84 12.24 10.85
CA ALA A 97 -12.55 12.97 12.09
C ALA A 97 -11.33 12.41 12.85
N THR A 98 -11.02 11.13 12.64
CA THR A 98 -9.92 10.44 13.34
C THR A 98 -9.24 9.44 12.43
N LYS A 99 -7.95 9.15 12.71
CA LYS A 99 -7.19 8.08 12.04
C LYS A 99 -7.91 6.73 12.13
N GLU A 100 -8.48 6.41 13.29
CA GLU A 100 -9.16 5.12 13.50
C GLU A 100 -10.36 4.94 12.56
N LYS A 101 -11.24 5.95 12.47
CA LYS A 101 -12.40 5.91 11.56
C LYS A 101 -11.98 5.78 10.09
N MET A 102 -10.87 6.40 9.71
CA MET A 102 -10.29 6.28 8.37
C MET A 102 -9.79 4.86 8.10
N LEU A 103 -9.01 4.27 9.00
CA LEU A 103 -8.50 2.90 8.84
C LEU A 103 -9.63 1.88 8.75
N THR A 104 -10.62 1.96 9.65
CA THR A 104 -11.79 1.07 9.62
C THR A 104 -12.57 1.20 8.32
N ALA A 105 -12.77 2.41 7.81
CA ALA A 105 -13.48 2.61 6.54
C ALA A 105 -12.73 1.98 5.35
N PHE A 106 -11.39 1.97 5.35
CA PHE A 106 -10.62 1.28 4.32
C PHE A 106 -10.77 -0.24 4.44
N GLU A 107 -10.72 -0.79 5.65
CA GLU A 107 -10.92 -2.23 5.86
C GLU A 107 -12.32 -2.70 5.45
N GLU A 108 -13.34 -1.87 5.68
CA GLU A 108 -14.72 -2.13 5.23
C GLU A 108 -14.85 -2.21 3.70
N THR A 109 -13.94 -1.60 2.93
CA THR A 109 -13.98 -1.75 1.46
C THR A 109 -13.77 -3.19 1.02
N LYS A 110 -13.00 -3.98 1.79
CA LYS A 110 -12.78 -5.40 1.51
C LYS A 110 -14.06 -6.21 1.70
N ASN A 111 -14.83 -5.93 2.73
CA ASN A 111 -16.09 -6.63 3.01
C ASN A 111 -17.17 -6.34 1.95
N ASN A 112 -16.99 -5.28 1.17
CA ASN A 112 -17.90 -4.86 0.11
C ASN A 112 -17.34 -5.12 -1.30
N ALA A 113 -16.13 -5.67 -1.43
CA ALA A 113 -15.58 -6.16 -2.68
C ALA A 113 -16.03 -7.61 -2.85
N TRP A 114 -16.78 -7.85 -3.92
CA TRP A 114 -17.57 -9.06 -4.14
C TRP A 114 -16.73 -10.28 -4.48
#